data_AF-A0A9D6F890-F1
#
_entry.id   AF-A0A9D6F890-F1
#
_cell.length_a   1.000
_cell.length_b   1.000
_cell.length_c   1.000
_cell.angle_alpha   90.00
_cell.angle_beta   90.00
_cell.angle_gamma   90.00
#
_symmetry.space_group_name_H-M   'P 1'
#
loop_
_entity.id
_entity.type
_entity.pdbx_description
1 polymer ?
#
loop_
_entity_poly.entity_id
_entity_poly.type
_entity_poly.pdbx_seq_one_letter_code
_entity_poly.pdbx_strand_id
1 'polypeptide(L)'
;SHIWSRRFGSTSFDSGYGVAVDGNGNAVVTGAFNGTVDFGGGGLTSAGGGDIFVVKLSQPLPPGPAVSDGGVVNHASFAPSPAPVAPGSIAAVFGTNLNDGSTTVATSFGPDGKLGTALGGASVTINNTPAPMFYSTPGQLGVQIPFEAAGLTTATVQVTVGGQTSVPRTINLDATAPGIFTLNQLGTGIAGVMHENGITLVTAQNPARPNEVVTFFATGFGTLTPPLATGAPATGNQTVATATVTVDGIPAEVQFSGATAGFVGLNHFLVRIPPSTRTASDIPVVLTIGGKPSNSVTIPVSP
;
A
#
# COMPACT_ATOMS: atom_id res chain seq x y z
N SER A 1 26.62 -4.86 15.89
CA SER A 1 25.66 -5.92 16.24
C SER A 1 25.88 -7.13 15.37
N HIS A 2 25.78 -8.34 15.93
CA HIS A 2 25.93 -9.62 15.21
C HIS A 2 24.62 -9.98 14.48
N ILE A 3 24.68 -10.37 13.20
CA ILE A 3 23.48 -10.71 12.39
C ILE A 3 23.19 -12.21 12.47
N TRP A 4 24.15 -13.05 12.08
CA TRP A 4 24.07 -14.51 12.19
C TRP A 4 25.49 -15.11 12.17
N SER A 5 25.61 -16.35 12.64
CA SER A 5 26.78 -17.20 12.43
C SER A 5 26.34 -18.63 12.10
N ARG A 6 27.12 -19.34 11.28
CA ARG A 6 26.93 -20.75 10.96
C ARG A 6 28.28 -21.46 11.09
N ARG A 7 28.27 -22.65 11.66
CA ARG A 7 29.47 -23.48 11.83
C ARG A 7 29.44 -24.61 10.80
N PHE A 8 30.57 -24.79 10.14
CA PHE A 8 30.86 -25.95 9.29
C PHE A 8 32.19 -26.54 9.77
N GLY A 9 32.34 -27.85 9.63
CA GLY A 9 33.54 -28.56 10.06
C GLY A 9 33.25 -30.03 10.31
N SER A 10 34.32 -30.80 10.38
CA SER A 10 34.33 -32.21 10.71
C SER A 10 34.41 -32.43 12.23
N THR A 11 34.51 -33.69 12.62
CA THR A 11 34.86 -34.08 14.00
C THR A 11 36.37 -34.06 14.26
N SER A 12 37.18 -33.65 13.29
CA SER A 12 38.66 -33.61 13.33
C SER A 12 39.17 -32.20 13.03
N PHE A 13 40.43 -32.08 12.62
CA PHE A 13 41.05 -30.80 12.26
C PHE A 13 40.52 -30.24 10.93
N ASP A 14 40.06 -29.00 10.96
CA ASP A 14 39.67 -28.22 9.78
C ASP A 14 40.41 -26.88 9.76
N SER A 15 40.82 -26.45 8.57
CA SER A 15 41.49 -25.16 8.35
C SER A 15 40.83 -24.40 7.22
N GLY A 16 40.49 -23.13 7.46
CA GLY A 16 40.12 -22.19 6.39
C GLY A 16 41.37 -21.51 5.84
N TYR A 17 41.49 -21.44 4.51
CA TYR A 17 42.65 -20.83 3.84
C TYR A 17 42.31 -19.52 3.12
N GLY A 18 41.08 -19.35 2.65
CA GLY A 18 40.68 -18.13 1.96
C GLY A 18 39.18 -17.96 1.86
N VAL A 19 38.75 -16.70 1.74
CA VAL A 19 37.37 -16.33 1.46
C VAL A 19 37.33 -15.23 0.40
N ALA A 20 36.41 -15.35 -0.56
CA ALA A 20 36.09 -14.33 -1.54
C ALA A 20 34.56 -14.20 -1.66
N VAL A 21 34.09 -13.07 -2.18
CA VAL A 21 32.65 -12.85 -2.45
C VAL A 21 32.48 -12.69 -3.95
N ASP A 22 31.51 -13.41 -4.54
CA ASP A 22 31.19 -13.27 -5.95
C ASP A 22 30.29 -12.05 -6.24
N GLY A 23 30.04 -11.74 -7.51
CA GLY A 23 29.17 -10.62 -7.91
C GLY A 23 27.72 -10.74 -7.44
N ASN A 24 27.30 -11.91 -6.95
CA ASN A 24 25.97 -12.19 -6.42
C ASN A 24 25.95 -12.21 -4.88
N GLY A 25 27.04 -11.84 -4.21
CA GLY A 25 27.13 -11.81 -2.74
C GLY A 25 27.37 -13.17 -2.08
N ASN A 26 27.59 -14.24 -2.83
CA ASN A 26 27.88 -15.57 -2.26
C ASN A 26 29.33 -15.62 -1.77
N ALA A 27 29.55 -16.27 -0.63
CA ALA A 27 30.90 -16.50 -0.12
C ALA A 27 31.51 -17.75 -0.76
N VAL A 28 32.68 -17.63 -1.35
CA VAL A 28 33.51 -18.75 -1.80
C VAL A 28 34.61 -18.94 -0.78
N VAL A 29 34.65 -20.11 -0.14
CA VAL A 29 35.62 -20.43 0.91
C VAL A 29 36.48 -21.60 0.45
N THR A 30 37.78 -21.51 0.68
CA THR A 30 38.74 -22.60 0.45
C THR A 30 39.38 -23.03 1.77
N GLY A 31 39.78 -24.29 1.84
CA GLY A 31 40.37 -24.84 3.06
C GLY A 31 40.74 -26.30 2.94
N ALA A 32 41.00 -26.93 4.08
CA ALA A 32 41.12 -28.37 4.20
C ALA A 32 40.34 -28.90 5.40
N PHE A 33 39.88 -30.15 5.31
CA PHE A 33 39.13 -30.84 6.36
C PHE A 33 39.62 -32.30 6.50
N ASN A 34 39.47 -32.88 7.69
CA ASN A 34 39.80 -34.29 7.94
C ASN A 34 38.58 -35.05 8.50
N GLY A 35 38.26 -36.22 7.97
CA GLY A 35 37.03 -36.93 8.33
C GLY A 35 35.83 -36.44 7.51
N THR A 36 34.63 -36.44 8.08
CA THR A 36 33.39 -36.09 7.36
C THR A 36 32.91 -34.69 7.69
N VAL A 37 32.69 -33.85 6.67
CA VAL A 37 32.11 -32.51 6.78
C VAL A 37 30.86 -32.39 5.92
N ASP A 38 29.86 -31.65 6.38
CA ASP A 38 28.68 -31.29 5.58
C ASP A 38 28.57 -29.77 5.47
N PHE A 39 28.62 -29.27 4.24
CA PHE A 39 28.46 -27.84 3.93
C PHE A 39 27.02 -27.47 3.51
N GLY A 40 26.06 -28.38 3.66
CA GLY A 40 24.65 -28.23 3.28
C GLY A 40 24.23 -29.05 2.05
N GLY A 41 25.05 -30.01 1.62
CA GLY A 41 24.81 -30.85 0.43
C GLY A 41 24.93 -32.35 0.70
N GLY A 42 25.07 -32.74 1.98
CA GLY A 42 25.39 -34.10 2.40
C GLY A 42 26.86 -34.24 2.81
N GLY A 43 27.16 -35.30 3.55
CA GLY A 43 28.49 -35.55 4.11
C GLY A 43 29.54 -35.86 3.04
N LEU A 44 30.62 -35.10 3.04
CA LEU A 44 31.84 -35.33 2.26
C LEU A 44 32.91 -35.88 3.20
N THR A 45 33.47 -37.06 2.89
CA THR A 45 34.49 -37.71 3.73
C THR A 45 35.85 -37.62 3.03
N SER A 46 36.87 -37.17 3.76
CA SER A 46 38.22 -37.08 3.21
C SER A 46 38.82 -38.46 2.91
N ALA A 47 39.59 -38.57 1.83
CA ALA A 47 40.28 -39.78 1.44
C ALA A 47 41.59 -39.94 2.24
N GLY A 48 41.50 -40.54 3.42
CA GLY A 48 42.65 -40.78 4.30
C GLY A 48 42.97 -39.57 5.18
N GLY A 49 43.93 -38.73 4.78
CA GLY A 49 44.38 -37.55 5.53
C GLY A 49 43.41 -36.37 5.43
N GLY A 50 43.94 -35.15 5.42
CA GLY A 50 43.13 -33.95 5.15
C GLY A 50 42.95 -33.72 3.66
N ASP A 51 41.72 -33.46 3.22
CA ASP A 51 41.40 -33.12 1.83
C ASP A 51 41.09 -31.63 1.69
N ILE A 52 41.37 -31.08 0.51
CA ILE A 52 41.01 -29.71 0.16
C ILE A 52 39.50 -29.58 -0.08
N PHE A 53 38.96 -28.40 0.20
CA PHE A 53 37.63 -28.03 -0.24
C PHE A 53 37.62 -26.66 -0.92
N VAL A 54 36.69 -26.51 -1.85
CA VAL A 54 36.22 -25.22 -2.35
C VAL A 54 34.69 -25.26 -2.24
N VAL A 55 34.12 -24.39 -1.43
CA VAL A 55 32.67 -24.33 -1.21
C VAL A 55 32.16 -22.94 -1.57
N LYS A 56 31.01 -22.91 -2.25
CA LYS A 56 30.25 -21.68 -2.49
C LYS A 56 29.02 -21.69 -1.59
N LEU A 57 29.04 -20.86 -0.57
CA LEU A 57 27.95 -20.67 0.37
C LEU A 57 27.09 -19.51 -0.10
N SER A 58 25.84 -19.80 -0.43
CA SER A 58 24.88 -18.72 -0.65
C SER A 58 24.69 -17.96 0.65
N GLN A 59 24.60 -16.62 0.58
CA GLN A 59 23.96 -15.92 1.69
C GLN A 59 22.56 -16.51 1.90
N PRO A 60 22.03 -16.57 3.13
CA PRO A 60 20.58 -16.53 3.25
C PRO A 60 20.17 -15.29 2.46
N LEU A 61 19.44 -15.46 1.35
CA LEU A 61 18.88 -14.32 0.63
C LEU A 61 18.29 -13.38 1.69
N PRO A 62 18.55 -12.05 1.62
CA PRO A 62 17.78 -11.11 2.43
C PRO A 62 16.31 -11.54 2.33
N PRO A 63 15.59 -11.67 3.45
CA PRO A 63 14.24 -12.19 3.39
C PRO A 63 13.48 -11.41 2.32
N GLY A 64 12.96 -12.12 1.32
CA GLY A 64 12.27 -11.50 0.19
C GLY A 64 11.11 -10.63 0.69
N PRO A 65 10.54 -9.80 -0.19
CA PRO A 65 9.39 -8.98 0.19
C PRO A 65 8.30 -9.88 0.77
N ALA A 66 7.71 -9.46 1.88
CA ALA A 66 6.63 -10.17 2.52
C ALA A 66 5.49 -9.19 2.81
N VAL A 67 4.34 -9.43 2.19
CA VAL A 67 3.10 -8.72 2.48
C VAL A 67 2.47 -9.35 3.73
N SER A 68 2.15 -8.50 4.71
CA SER A 68 1.49 -8.91 5.95
C SER A 68 0.10 -9.49 5.66
N ASP A 69 -0.31 -10.47 6.47
CA ASP A 69 -1.68 -10.97 6.39
C ASP A 69 -2.67 -9.86 6.78
N GLY A 70 -3.71 -9.66 5.97
CA GLY A 70 -4.59 -8.49 6.09
C GLY A 70 -3.91 -7.12 5.91
N GLY A 71 -2.66 -7.08 5.41
CA GLY A 71 -1.86 -5.86 5.28
C GLY A 71 -2.22 -4.97 4.11
N VAL A 72 -3.21 -5.34 3.29
CA VAL A 72 -3.69 -4.51 2.18
C VAL A 72 -5.03 -3.91 2.58
N VAL A 73 -5.04 -2.59 2.75
CA VAL A 73 -6.20 -1.86 3.29
C VAL A 73 -6.48 -0.61 2.48
N ASN A 74 -7.72 -0.11 2.55
CA ASN A 74 -8.07 1.19 1.99
C ASN A 74 -7.20 2.28 2.67
N HIS A 75 -6.50 3.08 1.87
CA HIS A 75 -5.48 4.00 2.38
C HIS A 75 -6.06 5.21 3.12
N ALA A 76 -7.34 5.52 2.92
CA ALA A 76 -8.01 6.62 3.59
C ALA A 76 -8.53 6.21 4.97
N SER A 77 -9.14 5.01 5.06
CA SER A 77 -9.81 4.54 6.28
C SER A 77 -8.93 3.67 7.18
N PHE A 78 -7.93 2.98 6.62
CA PHE A 78 -7.17 1.92 7.29
C PHE A 78 -8.06 0.85 7.96
N ALA A 79 -9.26 0.62 7.42
CA ALA A 79 -10.16 -0.41 7.93
C ALA A 79 -9.44 -1.78 7.92
N PRO A 80 -9.39 -2.50 9.05
CA PRO A 80 -8.66 -3.76 9.14
C PRO A 80 -9.35 -4.87 8.35
N SER A 81 -8.58 -5.87 7.95
CA SER A 81 -9.10 -7.12 7.37
C SER A 81 -10.23 -7.71 8.24
N PRO A 82 -11.32 -8.24 7.63
CA PRO A 82 -11.49 -8.55 6.21
C PRO A 82 -12.12 -7.42 5.37
N ALA A 83 -12.02 -6.16 5.79
CA ALA A 83 -12.54 -5.03 5.03
C ALA A 83 -12.01 -5.03 3.57
N PRO A 84 -12.88 -4.84 2.57
CA PRO A 84 -12.47 -4.89 1.17
C PRO A 84 -11.81 -3.59 0.72
N VAL A 85 -11.11 -3.66 -0.40
CA VAL A 85 -10.73 -2.51 -1.22
C VAL A 85 -11.50 -2.53 -2.54
N ALA A 86 -11.58 -1.41 -3.24
CA ALA A 86 -12.32 -1.31 -4.49
C ALA A 86 -11.41 -1.06 -5.70
N PRO A 87 -11.79 -1.52 -6.90
CA PRO A 87 -11.14 -1.11 -8.14
C PRO A 87 -11.04 0.41 -8.25
N GLY A 88 -9.88 0.89 -8.68
CA GLY A 88 -9.55 2.31 -8.78
C GLY A 88 -9.14 2.99 -7.48
N SER A 89 -9.33 2.35 -6.32
CA SER A 89 -9.03 2.92 -5.00
C SER A 89 -7.52 3.03 -4.73
N ILE A 90 -7.16 3.91 -3.80
CA ILE A 90 -5.83 3.99 -3.21
C ILE A 90 -5.78 3.01 -2.03
N ALA A 91 -4.84 2.07 -2.08
CA ALA A 91 -4.61 1.09 -1.04
C ALA A 91 -3.21 1.21 -0.45
N ALA A 92 -3.11 0.99 0.86
CA ALA A 92 -1.84 0.78 1.55
C ALA A 92 -1.52 -0.72 1.53
N VAL A 93 -0.27 -1.08 1.24
CA VAL A 93 0.25 -2.44 1.37
C VAL A 93 1.32 -2.44 2.46
N PHE A 94 1.05 -3.11 3.58
CA PHE A 94 1.96 -3.26 4.71
C PHE A 94 2.71 -4.58 4.69
N GLY A 95 3.93 -4.57 5.20
CA GLY A 95 4.79 -5.74 5.17
C GLY A 95 6.22 -5.46 5.61
N THR A 96 7.13 -6.34 5.22
CA THR A 96 8.57 -6.22 5.46
C THR A 96 9.34 -6.36 4.16
N ASN A 97 10.45 -5.63 4.05
CA ASN A 97 11.34 -5.63 2.88
C ASN A 97 10.58 -5.35 1.59
N LEU A 98 9.61 -4.41 1.65
CA LEU A 98 8.73 -4.13 0.52
C LEU A 98 9.42 -3.34 -0.60
N ASN A 99 10.63 -2.85 -0.39
CA ASN A 99 11.39 -2.08 -1.36
C ASN A 99 12.91 -2.17 -1.12
N ASP A 100 13.69 -1.38 -1.86
CA ASP A 100 15.17 -1.35 -1.81
C ASP A 100 15.78 -0.65 -0.57
N GLY A 101 14.97 -0.32 0.45
CA GLY A 101 15.39 0.42 1.64
C GLY A 101 15.20 1.94 1.54
N SER A 102 14.83 2.47 0.36
CA SER A 102 14.59 3.90 0.15
C SER A 102 13.23 4.38 0.69
N THR A 103 13.04 5.70 0.78
CA THR A 103 11.72 6.33 0.90
C THR A 103 11.53 7.21 -0.33
N THR A 104 10.60 6.83 -1.20
CA THR A 104 10.39 7.48 -2.50
C THR A 104 8.91 7.76 -2.73
N VAL A 105 8.61 8.91 -3.31
CA VAL A 105 7.24 9.32 -3.70
C VAL A 105 7.24 9.57 -5.20
N ALA A 106 6.16 9.18 -5.89
CA ALA A 106 5.99 9.51 -7.29
C ALA A 106 5.71 11.02 -7.44
N THR A 107 6.52 11.70 -8.25
CA THR A 107 6.44 13.15 -8.45
C THR A 107 5.99 13.54 -9.86
N SER A 108 5.87 12.59 -10.77
CA SER A 108 5.46 12.80 -12.16
C SER A 108 4.80 11.57 -12.75
N PHE A 109 4.07 11.79 -13.85
CA PHE A 109 3.61 10.71 -14.72
C PHE A 109 4.72 10.27 -15.67
N GLY A 110 4.63 9.01 -16.13
CA GLY A 110 5.50 8.46 -17.16
C GLY A 110 5.19 9.01 -18.55
N PRO A 111 5.95 8.59 -19.58
CA PRO A 111 5.74 9.02 -20.96
C PRO A 111 4.36 8.68 -21.54
N ASP A 112 3.68 7.69 -20.96
CA ASP A 112 2.31 7.28 -21.30
C ASP A 112 1.23 8.13 -20.58
N GLY A 113 1.65 9.14 -19.80
CA GLY A 113 0.76 10.00 -19.03
C GLY A 113 0.16 9.32 -17.81
N LYS A 114 0.71 8.18 -17.36
CA LYS A 114 0.19 7.41 -16.22
C LYS A 114 1.16 7.38 -15.05
N LEU A 115 0.63 7.06 -13.87
CA LEU A 115 1.44 6.80 -12.68
C LEU A 115 2.22 5.49 -12.87
N GLY A 116 3.53 5.54 -12.61
CA GLY A 116 4.43 4.40 -12.80
C GLY A 116 4.09 3.21 -11.90
N THR A 117 4.41 2.00 -12.35
CA THR A 117 4.12 0.74 -11.66
C THR A 117 5.34 0.15 -10.93
N ALA A 118 6.42 0.91 -10.84
CA ALA A 118 7.62 0.57 -10.09
C ALA A 118 8.17 1.83 -9.42
N LEU A 119 8.56 1.72 -8.15
CA LEU A 119 9.06 2.83 -7.35
C LEU A 119 9.94 2.31 -6.21
N GLY A 120 11.09 2.94 -5.96
CA GLY A 120 12.00 2.51 -4.88
C GLY A 120 12.44 1.04 -4.97
N GLY A 121 12.69 0.54 -6.19
CA GLY A 121 13.08 -0.85 -6.43
C GLY A 121 11.96 -1.89 -6.25
N ALA A 122 10.75 -1.45 -5.89
CA ALA A 122 9.56 -2.29 -5.73
C ALA A 122 8.67 -2.23 -6.98
N SER A 123 7.93 -3.31 -7.21
CA SER A 123 6.77 -3.35 -8.10
C SER A 123 5.68 -4.20 -7.45
N VAL A 124 4.42 -3.88 -7.71
CA VAL A 124 3.27 -4.59 -7.15
C VAL A 124 2.39 -5.09 -8.28
N THR A 125 1.88 -6.32 -8.15
CA THR A 125 0.86 -6.85 -9.04
C THR A 125 -0.38 -7.23 -8.26
N ILE A 126 -1.54 -7.00 -8.86
CA ILE A 126 -2.86 -7.38 -8.34
C ILE A 126 -3.51 -8.24 -9.42
N ASN A 127 -3.68 -9.53 -9.13
CA ASN A 127 -4.10 -10.55 -10.09
C ASN A 127 -3.25 -10.53 -11.39
N ASN A 128 -1.93 -10.43 -11.24
CA ASN A 128 -0.93 -10.27 -12.31
C ASN A 128 -0.98 -8.94 -13.10
N THR A 129 -1.93 -8.05 -12.81
CA THR A 129 -1.95 -6.70 -13.39
C THR A 129 -1.00 -5.78 -12.60
N PRO A 130 -0.02 -5.11 -13.24
CA PRO A 130 0.84 -4.14 -12.57
C PRO A 130 0.02 -3.01 -11.93
N ALA A 131 0.27 -2.74 -10.66
CA ALA A 131 -0.41 -1.70 -9.90
C ALA A 131 0.40 -0.40 -9.92
N PRO A 132 -0.19 0.75 -10.31
CA PRO A 132 0.45 2.05 -10.17
C PRO A 132 0.82 2.36 -8.72
N MET A 133 1.98 2.98 -8.50
CA MET A 133 2.53 3.24 -7.17
C MET A 133 2.61 4.75 -6.86
N PHE A 134 2.06 5.16 -5.72
CA PHE A 134 2.08 6.53 -5.22
C PHE A 134 3.35 6.83 -4.43
N TYR A 135 3.74 5.90 -3.56
CA TYR A 135 4.93 6.00 -2.73
C TYR A 135 5.43 4.61 -2.34
N SER A 136 6.70 4.54 -1.95
CA SER A 136 7.39 3.33 -1.52
C SER A 136 8.25 3.61 -0.30
N THR A 137 8.07 2.81 0.75
CA THR A 137 8.93 2.76 1.94
C THR A 137 9.24 1.29 2.28
N PRO A 138 10.20 1.00 3.16
CA PRO A 138 10.57 -0.39 3.47
C PRO A 138 9.44 -1.23 4.09
N GLY A 139 8.49 -0.60 4.77
CA GLY A 139 7.39 -1.28 5.46
C GLY A 139 5.99 -0.99 4.90
N GLN A 140 5.87 -0.08 3.94
CA GLN A 140 4.58 0.32 3.38
C GLN A 140 4.72 0.84 1.94
N LEU A 141 3.82 0.38 1.06
CA LEU A 141 3.65 0.88 -0.29
C LEU A 141 2.26 1.51 -0.43
N GLY A 142 2.16 2.61 -1.18
CA GLY A 142 0.88 3.15 -1.63
C GLY A 142 0.65 2.75 -3.08
N VAL A 143 -0.45 2.06 -3.38
CA VAL A 143 -0.76 1.58 -4.73
C VAL A 143 -2.19 1.91 -5.14
N GLN A 144 -2.44 2.00 -6.44
CA GLN A 144 -3.79 2.00 -6.97
C GLN A 144 -4.22 0.55 -7.19
N ILE A 145 -5.42 0.17 -6.71
CA ILE A 145 -6.06 -1.08 -7.12
C ILE A 145 -6.48 -0.94 -8.60
N PRO A 146 -5.98 -1.77 -9.53
CA PRO A 146 -6.31 -1.64 -10.94
C PRO A 146 -7.82 -1.74 -11.20
N PHE A 147 -8.34 -0.95 -12.14
CA PHE A 147 -9.75 -1.04 -12.58
C PHE A 147 -10.07 -2.39 -13.23
N GLU A 148 -9.06 -3.10 -13.74
CA GLU A 148 -9.16 -4.45 -14.29
C GLU A 148 -9.61 -5.49 -13.25
N ALA A 149 -9.52 -5.17 -11.95
CA ALA A 149 -10.05 -6.02 -10.88
C ALA A 149 -11.58 -5.89 -10.71
N ALA A 150 -12.25 -5.03 -11.49
CA ALA A 150 -13.70 -4.87 -11.41
C ALA A 150 -14.46 -6.16 -11.71
N GLY A 151 -15.49 -6.43 -10.91
CA GLY A 151 -16.30 -7.65 -11.00
C GLY A 151 -15.75 -8.85 -10.23
N LEU A 152 -14.52 -8.77 -9.71
CA LEU A 152 -13.96 -9.77 -8.81
C LEU A 152 -14.37 -9.49 -7.36
N THR A 153 -14.54 -10.55 -6.57
CA THR A 153 -14.77 -10.49 -5.12
C THR A 153 -13.50 -10.69 -4.30
N THR A 154 -12.44 -11.20 -4.93
CA THR A 154 -11.12 -11.38 -4.33
C THR A 154 -10.03 -11.21 -5.39
N ALA A 155 -8.84 -10.77 -4.99
CA ALA A 155 -7.66 -10.76 -5.84
C ALA A 155 -6.40 -11.17 -5.05
N THR A 156 -5.33 -11.49 -5.75
CA THR A 156 -4.02 -11.77 -5.14
C THR A 156 -3.08 -10.60 -5.32
N VAL A 157 -2.45 -10.16 -4.23
CA VAL A 157 -1.41 -9.13 -4.22
C VAL A 157 -0.04 -9.78 -4.08
N GLN A 158 0.90 -9.37 -4.91
CA GLN A 158 2.30 -9.75 -4.81
C GLN A 158 3.19 -8.54 -4.96
N VAL A 159 4.27 -8.50 -4.18
CA VAL A 159 5.31 -7.46 -4.25
C VAL A 159 6.59 -8.11 -4.75
N THR A 160 7.26 -7.47 -5.71
CA THR A 160 8.54 -7.91 -6.25
C THR A 160 9.61 -6.85 -6.01
N VAL A 161 10.74 -7.26 -5.42
CA VAL A 161 11.90 -6.41 -5.10
C VAL A 161 13.17 -7.16 -5.50
N GLY A 162 14.04 -6.53 -6.30
CA GLY A 162 15.32 -7.14 -6.71
C GLY A 162 15.19 -8.52 -7.37
N GLY A 163 14.09 -8.77 -8.10
CA GLY A 163 13.79 -10.05 -8.73
C GLY A 163 13.18 -11.12 -7.80
N GLN A 164 13.03 -10.83 -6.50
CA GLN A 164 12.34 -11.72 -5.56
C GLN A 164 10.89 -11.30 -5.40
N THR A 165 9.96 -12.26 -5.53
CA THR A 165 8.52 -12.03 -5.42
C THR A 165 7.98 -12.61 -4.12
N SER A 166 7.11 -11.87 -3.45
CA SER A 166 6.44 -12.31 -2.22
C SER A 166 5.50 -13.49 -2.49
N VAL A 167 5.20 -14.25 -1.44
CA VAL A 167 4.04 -15.15 -1.45
C VAL A 167 2.78 -14.33 -1.77
N PRO A 168 1.87 -14.81 -2.63
CA PRO A 168 0.60 -14.13 -2.90
C PRO A 168 -0.22 -13.95 -1.63
N ARG A 169 -0.79 -12.75 -1.45
CA ARG A 169 -1.78 -12.46 -0.41
C ARG A 169 -3.14 -12.22 -1.02
N THR A 170 -4.13 -12.99 -0.59
CA THR A 170 -5.52 -12.78 -0.99
C THR A 170 -6.08 -11.55 -0.29
N ILE A 171 -6.76 -10.70 -1.06
CA ILE A 171 -7.49 -9.53 -0.57
C ILE A 171 -8.95 -9.65 -0.99
N ASN A 172 -9.84 -9.08 -0.17
CA ASN A 172 -11.25 -8.96 -0.53
C ASN A 172 -11.46 -7.73 -1.39
N LEU A 173 -12.32 -7.88 -2.40
CA LEU A 173 -12.74 -6.81 -3.28
C LEU A 173 -14.26 -6.64 -3.17
N ASP A 174 -14.69 -5.39 -3.20
CA ASP A 174 -16.08 -5.01 -3.41
C ASP A 174 -16.14 -3.99 -4.56
N ALA A 175 -17.33 -3.84 -5.16
CA ALA A 175 -17.53 -2.84 -6.22
C ALA A 175 -17.22 -1.41 -5.74
N THR A 176 -17.49 -1.12 -4.46
CA THR A 176 -17.22 0.15 -3.79
C THR A 176 -16.70 -0.15 -2.38
N ALA A 177 -15.74 0.65 -1.91
CA ALA A 177 -15.16 0.53 -0.58
C ALA A 177 -14.68 1.91 -0.13
N PRO A 178 -15.62 2.84 0.13
CA PRO A 178 -15.27 4.24 0.33
C PRO A 178 -14.45 4.43 1.62
N GLY A 179 -13.51 5.34 1.60
CA GLY A 179 -12.80 5.82 2.79
C GLY A 179 -12.53 7.31 2.66
N ILE A 180 -12.79 8.08 3.73
CA ILE A 180 -12.53 9.51 3.79
C ILE A 180 -11.15 9.72 4.42
N PHE A 181 -10.29 10.49 3.73
CA PHE A 181 -8.96 10.81 4.24
C PHE A 181 -9.09 11.72 5.46
N THR A 182 -8.14 11.63 6.39
CA THR A 182 -8.09 12.48 7.59
C THR A 182 -6.77 13.23 7.66
N LEU A 183 -6.77 14.40 8.31
CA LEU A 183 -5.58 15.26 8.40
C LEU A 183 -4.41 14.59 9.14
N ASN A 184 -4.72 13.71 10.09
CA ASN A 184 -3.72 12.92 10.82
C ASN A 184 -3.26 11.67 10.05
N GLN A 185 -3.88 11.35 8.91
CA GLN A 185 -3.58 10.17 8.08
C GLN A 185 -3.81 8.82 8.79
N LEU A 186 -4.68 8.77 9.80
CA LEU A 186 -5.01 7.56 10.56
C LEU A 186 -6.42 7.01 10.27
N GLY A 187 -7.16 7.61 9.34
CA GLY A 187 -8.55 7.25 9.04
C GLY A 187 -9.55 7.61 10.15
N THR A 188 -9.14 8.39 11.14
CA THR A 188 -9.96 8.88 12.26
C THR A 188 -9.67 10.35 12.55
N GLY A 189 -10.61 11.04 13.19
CA GLY A 189 -10.49 12.47 13.49
C GLY A 189 -10.85 13.36 12.30
N ILE A 190 -10.29 14.57 12.25
CA ILE A 190 -10.71 15.60 11.30
C ILE A 190 -10.45 15.14 9.86
N ALA A 191 -11.51 15.17 9.04
CA ALA A 191 -11.43 14.82 7.63
C ALA A 191 -10.51 15.76 6.84
N GLY A 192 -9.94 15.25 5.75
CA GLY A 192 -9.35 16.07 4.70
C GLY A 192 -10.49 16.76 3.95
N VAL A 193 -10.85 17.95 4.41
CA VAL A 193 -11.97 18.73 3.91
C VAL A 193 -11.57 20.19 3.70
N MET A 194 -12.07 20.79 2.63
CA MET A 194 -11.86 22.19 2.25
C MET A 194 -13.16 22.97 2.23
N HIS A 195 -13.06 24.26 2.53
CA HIS A 195 -14.13 25.23 2.32
C HIS A 195 -14.45 25.40 0.83
N GLU A 196 -15.57 26.06 0.52
CA GLU A 196 -16.04 26.31 -0.86
C GLU A 196 -14.99 27.00 -1.76
N ASN A 197 -14.06 27.76 -1.17
CA ASN A 197 -12.98 28.40 -1.90
C ASN A 197 -11.93 27.44 -2.49
N GLY A 198 -11.98 26.15 -2.14
CA GLY A 198 -11.13 25.09 -2.68
C GLY A 198 -9.65 25.16 -2.26
N ILE A 199 -9.29 26.03 -1.31
CA ILE A 199 -7.90 26.27 -0.91
C ILE A 199 -7.74 26.20 0.61
N THR A 200 -8.73 26.61 1.39
CA THR A 200 -8.65 26.63 2.85
C THR A 200 -9.19 25.33 3.44
N LEU A 201 -8.40 24.69 4.30
CA LEU A 201 -8.83 23.51 5.05
C LEU A 201 -9.84 23.88 6.14
N VAL A 202 -10.82 23.00 6.35
CA VAL A 202 -11.68 23.05 7.54
C VAL A 202 -10.89 22.48 8.71
N THR A 203 -10.75 23.26 9.77
CA THR A 203 -10.00 22.89 10.99
C THR A 203 -10.68 23.49 12.22
N ALA A 204 -10.22 23.16 13.43
CA ALA A 204 -10.76 23.76 14.63
C ALA A 204 -10.59 25.30 14.67
N GLN A 205 -9.60 25.84 13.95
CA GLN A 205 -9.35 27.29 13.83
C GLN A 205 -10.15 27.94 12.71
N ASN A 206 -10.62 27.14 11.76
CA ASN A 206 -11.44 27.59 10.64
C ASN A 206 -12.55 26.55 10.41
N PRO A 207 -13.56 26.52 11.28
CA PRO A 207 -14.62 25.52 11.24
C PRO A 207 -15.56 25.75 10.06
N ALA A 208 -16.19 24.69 9.57
CA ALA A 208 -17.23 24.78 8.56
C ALA A 208 -18.48 25.45 9.15
N ARG A 209 -19.30 26.07 8.30
CA ARG A 209 -20.55 26.71 8.72
C ARG A 209 -21.77 25.89 8.30
N PRO A 210 -22.87 25.93 9.07
CA PRO A 210 -24.15 25.44 8.57
C PRO A 210 -24.50 26.09 7.22
N ASN A 211 -25.10 25.31 6.32
CA ASN A 211 -25.46 25.70 4.95
C ASN A 211 -24.28 25.92 3.97
N GLU A 212 -23.03 25.86 4.44
CA GLU A 212 -21.84 25.90 3.59
C GLU A 212 -21.69 24.63 2.75
N VAL A 213 -21.19 24.75 1.52
CA VAL A 213 -20.75 23.61 0.71
C VAL A 213 -19.26 23.39 0.93
N VAL A 214 -18.90 22.20 1.38
CA VAL A 214 -17.51 21.80 1.62
C VAL A 214 -17.11 20.62 0.74
N THR A 215 -15.82 20.53 0.42
CA THR A 215 -15.25 19.47 -0.42
C THR A 215 -14.47 18.49 0.45
N PHE A 216 -14.91 17.24 0.50
CA PHE A 216 -14.18 16.16 1.19
C PHE A 216 -13.34 15.34 0.20
N PHE A 217 -12.19 14.88 0.64
CA PHE A 217 -11.33 13.97 -0.13
C PHE A 217 -11.43 12.53 0.37
N ALA A 218 -11.56 11.60 -0.56
CA ALA A 218 -11.83 10.19 -0.29
C ALA A 218 -11.18 9.29 -1.36
N THR A 219 -11.34 7.98 -1.21
CA THR A 219 -11.05 6.99 -2.26
C THR A 219 -12.05 5.85 -2.21
N GLY A 220 -12.08 4.98 -3.22
CA GLY A 220 -12.89 3.75 -3.22
C GLY A 220 -14.30 3.89 -3.76
N PHE A 221 -14.50 4.82 -4.69
CA PHE A 221 -15.81 5.11 -5.29
C PHE A 221 -16.24 4.09 -6.34
N GLY A 222 -15.33 3.19 -6.77
CA GLY A 222 -15.61 2.16 -7.75
C GLY A 222 -15.71 2.69 -9.18
N THR A 223 -16.68 2.20 -9.95
CA THR A 223 -16.88 2.56 -11.35
C THR A 223 -17.20 4.05 -11.53
N LEU A 224 -16.56 4.66 -12.53
CA LEU A 224 -16.73 6.07 -12.87
C LEU A 224 -17.25 6.26 -14.31
N THR A 225 -17.85 7.42 -14.57
CA THR A 225 -18.30 7.86 -15.90
C THR A 225 -17.76 9.25 -16.26
N PRO A 226 -17.06 9.42 -17.41
CA PRO A 226 -16.58 8.35 -18.29
C PRO A 226 -15.61 7.39 -17.56
N PRO A 227 -15.39 6.17 -18.07
CA PRO A 227 -14.44 5.22 -17.46
C PRO A 227 -13.02 5.80 -17.42
N LEU A 228 -12.28 5.47 -16.37
CA LEU A 228 -10.87 5.87 -16.20
C LEU A 228 -9.97 4.65 -16.36
N ALA A 229 -8.87 4.79 -17.08
CA ALA A 229 -7.88 3.74 -17.20
C ALA A 229 -7.01 3.66 -15.93
N THR A 230 -6.54 2.46 -15.57
CA THR A 230 -5.56 2.28 -14.49
C THR A 230 -4.33 3.15 -14.71
N GLY A 231 -3.93 3.87 -13.66
CA GLY A 231 -2.80 4.80 -13.63
C GLY A 231 -3.07 6.17 -14.26
N ALA A 232 -4.20 6.39 -14.94
CA ALA A 232 -4.49 7.65 -15.62
C ALA A 232 -5.04 8.72 -14.65
N PRO A 233 -4.63 10.00 -14.78
CA PRO A 233 -5.21 11.09 -14.01
C PRO A 233 -6.67 11.33 -14.45
N ALA A 234 -7.53 11.65 -13.47
CA ALA A 234 -8.92 11.95 -13.75
C ALA A 234 -9.11 13.28 -14.49
N THR A 235 -10.18 13.39 -15.28
CA THR A 235 -10.49 14.57 -16.12
C THR A 235 -11.94 15.04 -15.98
N GLY A 236 -12.59 14.74 -14.84
CA GLY A 236 -14.00 15.07 -14.57
C GLY A 236 -14.91 13.86 -14.45
N ASN A 237 -14.35 12.69 -14.12
CA ASN A 237 -15.10 11.44 -14.00
C ASN A 237 -16.01 11.46 -12.76
N GLN A 238 -17.29 11.12 -12.92
CA GLN A 238 -18.27 11.05 -11.85
C GLN A 238 -18.51 9.63 -11.38
N THR A 239 -18.95 9.48 -10.14
CA THR A 239 -19.28 8.17 -9.55
C THR A 239 -20.57 7.64 -10.15
N VAL A 240 -20.59 6.37 -10.56
CA VAL A 240 -21.82 5.74 -11.07
C VAL A 240 -22.74 5.31 -9.93
N ALA A 241 -22.18 4.74 -8.86
CA ALA A 241 -22.95 4.33 -7.69
C ALA A 241 -23.47 5.55 -6.91
N THR A 242 -24.68 5.45 -6.36
CA THR A 242 -25.29 6.52 -5.56
C THR A 242 -24.43 6.86 -4.36
N ALA A 243 -24.14 8.14 -4.18
CA ALA A 243 -23.47 8.70 -3.03
C ALA A 243 -24.49 9.32 -2.06
N THR A 244 -24.42 8.96 -0.79
CA THR A 244 -25.19 9.59 0.30
C THR A 244 -24.26 9.93 1.44
N VAL A 245 -24.49 11.05 2.11
CA VAL A 245 -23.66 11.50 3.24
C VAL A 245 -24.56 11.82 4.42
N THR A 246 -24.10 11.45 5.62
CA THR A 246 -24.68 11.92 6.87
C THR A 246 -23.69 12.81 7.60
N VAL A 247 -24.15 13.95 8.10
CA VAL A 247 -23.41 14.88 8.96
C VAL A 247 -24.17 14.93 10.29
N ASP A 248 -23.53 14.52 11.38
CA ASP A 248 -24.19 14.32 12.70
C ASP A 248 -25.37 13.34 12.65
N GLY A 249 -25.32 12.35 11.74
CA GLY A 249 -26.43 11.43 11.47
C GLY A 249 -27.57 12.04 10.64
N ILE A 250 -27.51 13.34 10.31
CA ILE A 250 -28.49 14.04 9.48
C ILE A 250 -28.12 13.84 8.00
N PRO A 251 -29.03 13.38 7.13
CA PRO A 251 -28.78 13.33 5.70
C PRO A 251 -28.40 14.70 5.15
N ALA A 252 -27.27 14.75 4.42
CA ALA A 252 -26.74 15.96 3.83
C ALA A 252 -26.88 15.94 2.30
N GLU A 253 -27.08 17.11 1.70
CA GLU A 253 -27.19 17.26 0.25
C GLU A 253 -25.82 17.02 -0.40
N VAL A 254 -25.71 15.96 -1.20
CA VAL A 254 -24.52 15.68 -2.01
C VAL A 254 -24.67 16.37 -3.36
N GLN A 255 -23.83 17.36 -3.63
CA GLN A 255 -23.86 18.13 -4.88
C GLN A 255 -22.97 17.53 -5.97
N PHE A 256 -21.93 16.79 -5.56
CA PHE A 256 -21.02 16.12 -6.48
C PHE A 256 -20.38 14.91 -5.81
N SER A 257 -20.07 13.87 -6.61
CA SER A 257 -19.27 12.72 -6.22
C SER A 257 -18.48 12.21 -7.43
N GLY A 258 -17.16 12.20 -7.36
CA GLY A 258 -16.33 11.78 -8.49
C GLY A 258 -14.85 11.69 -8.21
N ALA A 259 -14.05 11.50 -9.25
CA ALA A 259 -12.59 11.54 -9.16
C ALA A 259 -12.07 12.97 -9.21
N THR A 260 -11.02 13.25 -8.44
CA THR A 260 -10.38 14.56 -8.38
C THR A 260 -9.51 14.76 -9.61
N ALA A 261 -9.83 15.79 -10.41
CA ALA A 261 -9.14 16.07 -11.66
C ALA A 261 -7.62 16.21 -11.45
N GLY A 262 -6.84 15.60 -12.33
CA GLY A 262 -5.37 15.58 -12.26
C GLY A 262 -4.78 14.51 -11.34
N PHE A 263 -5.59 13.80 -10.54
CA PHE A 263 -5.12 12.77 -9.62
C PHE A 263 -5.53 11.36 -10.05
N VAL A 264 -4.75 10.37 -9.60
CA VAL A 264 -5.02 8.94 -9.77
C VAL A 264 -5.64 8.41 -8.48
N GLY A 265 -6.79 7.75 -8.56
CA GLY A 265 -7.46 7.09 -7.43
C GLY A 265 -8.00 8.00 -6.30
N LEU A 266 -7.66 9.29 -6.31
CA LEU A 266 -8.23 10.28 -5.40
C LEU A 266 -9.63 10.67 -5.86
N ASN A 267 -10.59 10.60 -4.95
CA ASN A 267 -11.96 11.03 -5.14
C ASN A 267 -12.27 12.26 -4.29
N HIS A 268 -13.30 13.00 -4.68
CA HIS A 268 -13.90 14.01 -3.82
C HIS A 268 -15.42 14.02 -3.96
N PHE A 269 -16.06 14.58 -2.93
CA PHE A 269 -17.49 14.83 -2.92
C PHE A 269 -17.79 16.19 -2.29
N LEU A 270 -18.78 16.88 -2.84
CA LEU A 270 -19.26 18.17 -2.33
C LEU A 270 -20.53 17.94 -1.53
N VAL A 271 -20.54 18.44 -0.29
CA VAL A 271 -21.68 18.30 0.61
C VAL A 271 -22.03 19.65 1.20
N ARG A 272 -23.34 19.97 1.20
CA ARG A 272 -23.87 21.06 1.99
C ARG A 272 -24.01 20.62 3.44
N ILE A 273 -23.35 21.33 4.37
CA ILE A 273 -23.53 21.11 5.81
C ILE A 273 -25.00 21.40 6.17
N PRO A 274 -25.74 20.44 6.75
CA PRO A 274 -27.15 20.64 7.09
C PRO A 274 -27.35 21.90 7.94
N PRO A 275 -28.37 22.73 7.67
CA PRO A 275 -28.61 23.97 8.44
C PRO A 275 -28.83 23.73 9.94
N SER A 276 -29.31 22.54 10.31
CA SER A 276 -29.54 22.12 11.69
C SER A 276 -28.33 21.47 12.36
N THR A 277 -27.16 21.47 11.73
CA THR A 277 -25.93 20.89 12.32
C THR A 277 -25.54 21.68 13.56
N ARG A 278 -25.31 20.99 14.68
CA ARG A 278 -24.88 21.62 15.93
C ARG A 278 -23.47 22.19 15.83
N THR A 279 -23.15 23.14 16.68
CA THR A 279 -21.77 23.63 16.88
C THR A 279 -20.99 22.64 17.73
N ALA A 280 -19.91 22.07 17.18
CA ALA A 280 -18.95 21.25 17.89
C ALA A 280 -17.67 21.08 17.08
N SER A 281 -16.58 20.65 17.72
CA SER A 281 -15.30 20.39 17.05
C SER A 281 -15.21 19.01 16.39
N ASP A 282 -16.21 18.15 16.59
CA ASP A 282 -16.14 16.71 16.34
C ASP A 282 -17.39 16.13 15.66
N ILE A 283 -18.07 16.91 14.82
CA ILE A 283 -19.28 16.47 14.13
C ILE A 283 -18.97 15.25 13.24
N PRO A 284 -19.60 14.08 13.46
CA PRO A 284 -19.29 12.89 12.70
C PRO A 284 -19.81 12.99 11.27
N VAL A 285 -19.03 12.51 10.31
CA VAL A 285 -19.38 12.44 8.89
C VAL A 285 -19.13 11.03 8.38
N VAL A 286 -20.11 10.49 7.67
CA VAL A 286 -20.02 9.19 7.00
C VAL A 286 -20.48 9.34 5.56
N LEU A 287 -19.63 8.90 4.63
CA LEU A 287 -19.96 8.74 3.23
C LEU A 287 -20.45 7.31 3.01
N THR A 288 -21.48 7.14 2.18
CA THR A 288 -21.90 5.83 1.68
C THR A 288 -21.95 5.86 0.17
N ILE A 289 -21.26 4.93 -0.49
CA ILE A 289 -21.28 4.76 -1.95
C ILE A 289 -21.83 3.37 -2.27
N GLY A 290 -22.94 3.29 -3.00
CA GLY A 290 -23.54 2.00 -3.37
C GLY A 290 -23.93 1.14 -2.17
N GLY A 291 -24.36 1.76 -1.08
CA GLY A 291 -24.74 1.09 0.17
C GLY A 291 -23.58 0.65 1.06
N LYS A 292 -22.32 0.93 0.69
CA LYS A 292 -21.13 0.62 1.50
C LYS A 292 -20.67 1.88 2.25
N PRO A 293 -20.61 1.87 3.60
CA PRO A 293 -20.20 3.03 4.38
C PRO A 293 -18.67 3.20 4.39
N SER A 294 -18.22 4.43 4.59
CA SER A 294 -16.83 4.77 4.89
C SER A 294 -16.51 4.62 6.37
N ASN A 295 -15.24 4.87 6.73
CA ASN A 295 -14.89 5.26 8.09
C ASN A 295 -15.71 6.48 8.54
N SER A 296 -15.99 6.55 9.85
CA SER A 296 -16.56 7.73 10.49
C SER A 296 -15.42 8.71 10.81
N VAL A 297 -15.44 9.86 10.15
CA VAL A 297 -14.51 10.98 10.40
C VAL A 297 -15.23 12.10 11.11
N THR A 298 -14.52 13.15 11.52
CA THR A 298 -15.13 14.32 12.14
C THR A 298 -14.87 15.59 11.33
N ILE A 299 -15.72 16.60 11.54
CA ILE A 299 -15.50 17.98 11.11
C ILE A 299 -15.86 18.95 12.24
N PRO A 300 -15.10 20.04 12.42
CA PRO A 300 -15.51 21.13 13.28
C PRO A 300 -16.54 22.04 12.56
N VAL A 301 -17.63 22.36 13.25
CA VAL A 301 -18.71 23.24 12.76
C VAL A 301 -18.98 24.35 13.77
N SER A 302 -19.08 25.59 13.30
CA SER A 302 -19.36 26.79 14.09
C SER A 302 -20.11 27.83 13.22
N PRO A 303 -20.86 28.78 13.80
CA PRO A 303 -21.49 29.87 13.05
C PRO A 303 -20.49 30.74 12.29
#